data_AF-A0A968MPM7-F1
#
_entry.id   AF-A0A968MPM7-F1
#
_cell.length_a   1.000
_cell.length_b   1.000
_cell.length_c   1.000
_cell.angle_alpha   90.00
_cell.angle_beta   90.00
_cell.angle_gamma   90.00
#
_symmetry.space_group_name_H-M   'P 1'
#
loop_
_entity.id
_entity.type
_entity.pdbx_description
1 polymer ?
#
loop_
_entity_poly.entity_id
_entity_poly.type
_entity_poly.pdbx_seq_one_letter_code
_entity_poly.pdbx_strand_id
1 'polypeptide(L)'
;MSRIQSYAPVVLSVDVGTLPESERRALRLIIEASKELDPIFERQVWARNPELRSKLGSDLSSLGRMQLAYFEIHRGPWDRQRNHEGFATVLPHPKGAGFYPEDMSVEEFERVVREQPDRAESLRSLVTMVDRDEKGELAARPYSQFFGFWLERAAAKLRLAADATQNASLAHFLRARAKAFETDDYYESDKLWMDLDSRVEVTIGPYETYEDQLLGLKASFESFVTVSDPEASKALTKYKALLPEMEKNLPVPDEMKTERGRESPIRVVDLVFSSGDARKSVQTIAFNLPNDERVRKEKGAKKVLLRNLIETKFQEILRPLGYRILAQPHQAHLDAKAFFTQVLFHELSHSLGPAFTRKDAEDVEVRLALGAAYSPIEECKADVMGAYNVLFMIERGELDASFREPFLTSYFAGLFRSVRFGVSR
;
A
#
# COMPACT_ATOMS: atom_id res chain seq x y z
N MET A 1 -21.43 -3.95 -18.09
CA MET A 1 -20.21 -3.46 -18.76
C MET A 1 -19.75 -2.14 -18.16
N SER A 2 -20.65 -1.20 -17.87
CA SER A 2 -20.32 0.12 -17.30
C SER A 2 -19.46 0.10 -16.02
N ARG A 3 -19.69 -0.83 -15.09
CA ARG A 3 -18.86 -0.96 -13.86
C ARG A 3 -17.41 -1.34 -14.18
N ILE A 4 -17.18 -2.33 -15.04
CA ILE A 4 -15.82 -2.73 -15.47
C ILE A 4 -15.13 -1.58 -16.21
N GLN A 5 -15.85 -0.84 -17.06
CA GLN A 5 -15.33 0.30 -17.82
C GLN A 5 -14.86 1.48 -16.94
N SER A 6 -15.19 1.49 -15.64
CA SER A 6 -14.62 2.46 -14.70
C SER A 6 -13.13 2.21 -14.39
N TYR A 7 -12.60 1.04 -14.78
CA TYR A 7 -11.20 0.66 -14.69
C TYR A 7 -10.60 0.64 -16.10
N ALA A 8 -9.84 1.68 -16.45
CA ALA A 8 -9.18 1.76 -17.74
C ALA A 8 -8.11 0.66 -17.88
N PRO A 9 -8.15 -0.18 -18.93
CA PRO A 9 -7.08 -1.12 -19.19
C PRO A 9 -5.85 -0.36 -19.69
N VAL A 10 -4.73 -0.51 -18.98
CA VAL A 10 -3.47 0.19 -19.27
C VAL A 10 -2.32 -0.80 -19.32
N VAL A 11 -1.36 -0.54 -20.20
CA VAL A 11 -0.08 -1.26 -20.24
C VAL A 11 0.94 -0.39 -19.52
N LEU A 12 1.45 -0.87 -18.38
CA LEU A 12 2.57 -0.23 -17.71
C LEU A 12 3.87 -0.74 -18.33
N SER A 13 4.62 0.17 -18.95
CA SER A 13 5.92 -0.13 -19.57
C SER A 13 7.04 0.36 -18.66
N VAL A 14 8.08 -0.47 -18.49
CA VAL A 14 9.30 -0.13 -17.75
C VAL A 14 10.50 -0.54 -18.59
N ASP A 15 11.46 0.36 -18.80
CA ASP A 15 12.70 0.02 -19.48
C ASP A 15 13.64 -0.76 -18.54
N VAL A 16 13.64 -2.07 -18.73
CA VAL A 16 14.55 -3.00 -18.03
C VAL A 16 15.81 -3.32 -18.84
N GLY A 17 15.96 -2.76 -20.04
CA GLY A 17 17.11 -3.01 -20.92
C GLY A 17 18.44 -2.53 -20.32
N THR A 18 18.37 -1.49 -19.49
CA THR A 18 19.50 -0.93 -18.74
C THR A 18 19.94 -1.77 -17.53
N LEU A 19 19.18 -2.80 -17.13
CA LEU A 19 19.58 -3.73 -16.08
C LEU A 19 20.53 -4.80 -16.64
N PRO A 20 21.59 -5.19 -15.91
CA PRO A 20 22.40 -6.37 -16.26
C PRO A 20 21.55 -7.65 -16.40
N GLU A 21 22.01 -8.63 -17.19
CA GLU A 21 21.25 -9.88 -17.37
C GLU A 21 21.03 -10.66 -16.07
N SER A 22 21.97 -10.59 -15.12
CA SER A 22 21.81 -11.11 -13.75
C SER A 22 20.58 -10.52 -13.06
N GLU A 23 20.42 -9.20 -13.11
CA GLU A 23 19.32 -8.47 -12.48
C GLU A 23 18.00 -8.70 -13.21
N ARG A 24 18.01 -8.80 -14.55
CA ARG A 24 16.81 -9.19 -15.31
C ARG A 24 16.36 -10.61 -14.97
N ARG A 25 17.31 -11.53 -14.75
CA ARG A 25 16.99 -12.90 -14.31
C ARG A 25 16.42 -12.90 -12.89
N ALA A 26 17.03 -12.17 -11.96
CA ALA A 26 16.51 -12.01 -10.60
C ALA A 26 15.10 -11.40 -10.61
N LEU A 27 14.88 -10.34 -11.39
CA LEU A 27 13.58 -9.68 -11.56
C LEU A 27 12.49 -10.66 -12.04
N ARG A 28 12.77 -11.50 -13.05
CA ARG A 28 11.84 -12.54 -13.52
C ARG A 28 11.48 -13.51 -12.40
N LEU A 29 12.47 -13.99 -11.65
CA LEU A 29 12.26 -14.93 -10.53
C LEU A 29 11.46 -14.30 -9.38
N ILE A 30 11.67 -13.02 -9.08
CA ILE A 30 10.91 -12.26 -8.10
C ILE A 30 9.43 -12.10 -8.53
N ILE A 31 9.18 -11.87 -9.83
CA ILE A 31 7.82 -11.84 -10.38
C ILE A 31 7.14 -13.21 -10.20
N GLU A 32 7.84 -14.30 -10.51
CA GLU A 32 7.32 -15.65 -10.32
C GLU A 32 7.08 -15.97 -8.83
N ALA A 33 7.87 -15.44 -7.89
CA ALA A 33 7.60 -15.54 -6.46
C ALA A 33 6.35 -14.75 -6.06
N SER A 34 6.20 -13.55 -6.60
CA SER A 34 5.07 -12.64 -6.32
C SER A 34 3.73 -13.23 -6.77
N LYS A 35 3.71 -13.96 -7.90
CA LYS A 35 2.50 -14.66 -8.39
C LYS A 35 1.96 -15.71 -7.42
N GLU A 36 2.82 -16.31 -6.59
CA GLU A 36 2.37 -17.28 -5.58
C GLU A 36 1.55 -16.63 -4.46
N LEU A 37 1.57 -15.29 -4.34
CA LEU A 37 0.78 -14.56 -3.33
C LEU A 37 -0.68 -14.32 -3.74
N ASP A 38 -1.01 -14.33 -5.03
CA ASP A 38 -2.38 -14.09 -5.50
C ASP A 38 -3.37 -15.12 -4.90
N PRO A 39 -3.10 -16.45 -4.95
CA PRO A 39 -3.97 -17.45 -4.32
C PRO A 39 -4.07 -17.35 -2.80
N ILE A 40 -3.04 -16.81 -2.14
CA ILE A 40 -3.05 -16.55 -0.70
C ILE A 40 -4.02 -15.40 -0.42
N PHE A 41 -3.81 -14.27 -1.08
CA PHE A 41 -4.64 -13.08 -0.89
C PHE A 41 -6.11 -13.34 -1.24
N GLU A 42 -6.39 -14.10 -2.30
CA GLU A 42 -7.76 -14.54 -2.62
C GLU A 42 -8.46 -15.19 -1.42
N ARG A 43 -7.76 -16.04 -0.66
CA ARG A 43 -8.28 -16.68 0.55
C ARG A 43 -8.35 -15.73 1.73
N GLN A 44 -7.42 -14.78 1.84
CA GLN A 44 -7.47 -13.74 2.86
C GLN A 44 -8.67 -12.80 2.66
N VAL A 45 -9.08 -12.52 1.41
CA VAL A 45 -10.30 -11.78 1.12
C VAL A 45 -11.55 -12.59 1.51
N TRP A 46 -11.62 -13.85 1.08
CA TRP A 46 -12.72 -14.74 1.45
C TRP A 46 -12.35 -16.20 1.28
N ALA A 47 -12.63 -17.02 2.30
CA ALA A 47 -12.32 -18.45 2.26
C ALA A 47 -12.96 -19.19 1.07
N ARG A 48 -14.13 -18.72 0.58
CA ARG A 48 -14.86 -19.34 -0.54
C ARG A 48 -14.53 -18.73 -1.91
N ASN A 49 -13.63 -17.75 -1.98
CA ASN A 49 -13.20 -17.15 -3.26
C ASN A 49 -12.68 -18.19 -4.26
N PRO A 50 -11.83 -19.17 -3.89
CA PRO A 50 -11.34 -20.17 -4.86
C PRO A 50 -12.46 -20.97 -5.52
N GLU A 51 -13.46 -21.39 -4.75
CA GLU A 51 -14.63 -22.12 -5.26
C GLU A 51 -15.47 -21.23 -6.19
N LEU A 52 -15.79 -20.01 -5.73
CA LEU A 52 -16.59 -19.08 -6.52
C LEU A 52 -15.90 -18.70 -7.82
N ARG A 53 -14.59 -18.44 -7.80
CA ARG A 53 -13.79 -18.14 -8.98
C ARG A 53 -13.88 -19.28 -10.00
N SER A 54 -13.75 -20.53 -9.56
CA SER A 54 -13.90 -21.71 -10.41
C SER A 54 -15.29 -21.81 -11.04
N LYS A 55 -16.34 -21.53 -10.25
CA LYS A 55 -17.72 -21.50 -10.74
C LYS A 55 -17.93 -20.42 -11.81
N LEU A 56 -17.44 -19.21 -11.56
CA LEU A 56 -17.50 -18.10 -12.53
C LEU A 56 -16.71 -18.41 -13.81
N GLY A 57 -15.55 -19.07 -13.70
CA GLY A 57 -14.75 -19.51 -14.85
C GLY A 57 -15.42 -20.58 -15.71
N SER A 58 -16.35 -21.35 -15.13
CA SER A 58 -17.11 -22.38 -15.85
C SER A 58 -18.36 -21.81 -16.54
N ASP A 59 -18.81 -20.61 -16.16
CA ASP A 59 -19.94 -19.92 -16.79
C ASP A 59 -19.49 -19.13 -18.03
N LEU A 60 -19.70 -19.75 -19.19
CA LEU A 60 -19.36 -19.15 -20.50
C LEU A 60 -20.45 -18.19 -21.02
N SER A 61 -21.43 -17.80 -20.21
CA SER A 61 -22.36 -16.74 -20.58
C SER A 61 -21.66 -15.38 -20.62
N SER A 62 -22.30 -14.39 -21.25
CA SER A 62 -21.80 -13.01 -21.24
C SER A 62 -21.72 -12.46 -19.81
N LEU A 63 -22.72 -12.80 -18.97
CA LEU A 63 -22.76 -12.39 -17.58
C LEU A 63 -21.64 -13.04 -16.77
N GLY A 64 -21.45 -14.36 -16.89
CA GLY A 64 -20.39 -15.11 -16.20
C GLY A 64 -19.00 -14.55 -16.51
N ARG A 65 -18.69 -14.31 -17.79
CA ARG A 65 -17.42 -13.66 -18.19
C ARG A 65 -17.25 -12.26 -17.58
N MET A 66 -18.31 -11.46 -17.53
CA MET A 66 -18.26 -10.14 -16.92
C MET A 66 -18.10 -10.20 -15.40
N GLN A 67 -18.77 -11.13 -14.73
CA GLN A 67 -18.62 -11.36 -13.29
C GLN A 67 -17.21 -11.83 -12.95
N LEU A 68 -16.63 -12.76 -13.73
CA LEU A 68 -15.24 -13.17 -13.56
C LEU A 68 -14.28 -11.99 -13.77
N ALA A 69 -14.42 -11.22 -14.85
CA ALA A 69 -13.56 -10.06 -15.08
C ALA A 69 -13.64 -9.03 -13.93
N TYR A 70 -14.82 -8.81 -13.37
CA TYR A 70 -15.00 -7.90 -12.24
C TYR A 70 -14.51 -8.49 -10.91
N PHE A 71 -14.65 -9.81 -10.74
CA PHE A 71 -14.05 -10.57 -9.65
C PHE A 71 -12.52 -10.43 -9.65
N GLU A 72 -11.87 -10.53 -10.80
CA GLU A 72 -10.41 -10.37 -10.92
C GLU A 72 -9.95 -8.95 -10.57
N ILE A 73 -10.75 -7.92 -10.90
CA ILE A 73 -10.45 -6.53 -10.52
C ILE A 73 -10.58 -6.35 -9.00
N HIS A 74 -11.64 -6.86 -8.39
CA HIS A 74 -11.91 -6.67 -6.96
C HIS A 74 -11.30 -7.73 -6.05
N ARG A 75 -10.70 -8.79 -6.60
CA ARG A 75 -10.20 -9.97 -5.87
C ARG A 75 -11.27 -10.62 -4.99
N GLY A 76 -12.52 -10.59 -5.43
CA GLY A 76 -13.68 -11.07 -4.68
C GLY A 76 -15.01 -10.64 -5.32
N PRO A 77 -16.15 -11.17 -4.86
CA PRO A 77 -17.46 -10.95 -5.46
C PRO A 77 -18.18 -9.66 -5.02
N TRP A 78 -17.47 -8.74 -4.38
CA TRP A 78 -18.00 -7.48 -3.85
C TRP A 78 -17.31 -6.27 -4.46
N ASP A 79 -18.09 -5.22 -4.72
CA ASP A 79 -17.58 -3.98 -5.29
C ASP A 79 -16.98 -3.08 -4.20
N ARG A 80 -15.64 -3.06 -4.13
CA ARG A 80 -14.87 -2.28 -3.14
C ARG A 80 -15.11 -0.76 -3.23
N GLN A 81 -15.65 -0.25 -4.35
CA GLN A 81 -15.95 1.18 -4.54
C GLN A 81 -17.42 1.51 -4.23
N ARG A 82 -18.22 0.52 -3.84
CA ARG A 82 -19.65 0.65 -3.54
C ARG A 82 -20.01 -0.05 -2.24
N ASN A 83 -19.26 0.23 -1.17
CA ASN A 83 -19.50 -0.34 0.16
C ASN A 83 -19.64 -1.87 0.16
N HIS A 84 -18.83 -2.54 -0.67
CA HIS A 84 -18.84 -4.00 -0.83
C HIS A 84 -20.21 -4.55 -1.27
N GLU A 85 -20.91 -3.86 -2.17
CA GLU A 85 -22.11 -4.38 -2.83
C GLU A 85 -21.78 -5.68 -3.59
N GLY A 86 -22.49 -6.77 -3.30
CA GLY A 86 -22.29 -8.07 -3.96
C GLY A 86 -22.74 -8.04 -5.43
N PHE A 87 -21.87 -8.49 -6.34
CA PHE A 87 -22.17 -8.59 -7.77
C PHE A 87 -22.11 -10.03 -8.32
N ALA A 88 -21.47 -10.94 -7.58
CA ALA A 88 -21.39 -12.36 -7.90
C ALA A 88 -21.77 -13.26 -6.71
N THR A 89 -22.27 -12.65 -5.63
CA THR A 89 -22.79 -13.32 -4.43
C THR A 89 -23.91 -12.48 -3.82
N VAL A 90 -24.82 -13.13 -3.09
CA VAL A 90 -25.84 -12.48 -2.25
C VAL A 90 -25.41 -12.39 -0.79
N LEU A 91 -24.32 -13.06 -0.41
CA LEU A 91 -23.79 -13.02 0.95
C LEU A 91 -23.15 -11.65 1.21
N PRO A 92 -23.32 -11.08 2.41
CA PRO A 92 -22.59 -9.87 2.79
C PRO A 92 -21.08 -10.14 2.84
N HIS A 93 -20.28 -9.10 2.60
CA HIS A 93 -18.83 -9.19 2.79
C HIS A 93 -18.54 -9.44 4.29
N PRO A 94 -17.88 -10.55 4.65
CA PRO A 94 -17.54 -10.82 6.04
C PRO A 94 -16.54 -9.76 6.53
N LYS A 95 -16.82 -9.12 7.67
CA LYS A 95 -15.92 -8.07 8.21
C LYS A 95 -14.53 -8.62 8.55
N GLY A 96 -14.45 -9.87 8.99
CA GLY A 96 -13.18 -10.57 9.25
C GLY A 96 -12.52 -11.13 8.00
N ALA A 97 -13.06 -10.82 6.81
CA ALA A 97 -12.64 -11.38 5.53
C ALA A 97 -12.51 -12.92 5.61
N GLY A 98 -11.43 -13.49 5.08
CA GLY A 98 -11.11 -14.90 5.25
C GLY A 98 -10.21 -15.22 6.45
N PHE A 99 -9.89 -14.24 7.31
CA PHE A 99 -8.93 -14.42 8.40
C PHE A 99 -9.46 -15.14 9.64
N TYR A 100 -10.77 -15.12 9.82
CA TYR A 100 -11.48 -15.68 10.98
C TYR A 100 -12.66 -16.55 10.52
N PRO A 101 -13.21 -17.43 11.37
CA PRO A 101 -14.47 -18.08 11.09
C PRO A 101 -15.57 -17.04 10.83
N GLU A 102 -16.38 -17.23 9.78
CA GLU A 102 -17.44 -16.27 9.42
C GLU A 102 -18.51 -16.11 10.51
N ASP A 103 -18.64 -17.09 11.42
CA ASP A 103 -19.56 -17.09 12.56
C ASP A 103 -18.95 -16.53 13.86
N MET A 104 -17.66 -16.15 13.84
CA MET A 104 -16.97 -15.63 15.02
C MET A 104 -17.46 -14.22 15.36
N SER A 105 -17.82 -14.02 16.64
CA SER A 105 -18.11 -12.69 17.19
C SER A 105 -16.87 -12.04 17.82
N VAL A 106 -16.85 -10.71 17.91
CA VAL A 106 -15.79 -9.98 18.63
C VAL A 106 -15.79 -10.38 20.11
N GLU A 107 -16.97 -10.57 20.70
CA GLU A 107 -17.13 -10.98 22.10
C GLU A 107 -16.58 -12.38 22.36
N GLU A 108 -16.75 -13.31 21.41
CA GLU A 108 -16.13 -14.63 21.47
C GLU A 108 -14.61 -14.53 21.44
N PHE A 109 -14.06 -13.77 20.49
CA PHE A 109 -12.62 -13.58 20.36
C PHE A 109 -12.02 -12.98 21.65
N GLU A 110 -12.58 -11.88 22.13
CA GLU A 110 -12.10 -11.21 23.35
C GLU A 110 -12.27 -12.07 24.60
N ARG A 111 -13.32 -12.91 24.66
CA ARG A 111 -13.47 -13.89 25.75
C ARG A 111 -12.35 -14.92 25.73
N VAL A 112 -12.09 -15.57 24.59
CA VAL A 112 -11.04 -16.59 24.46
C VAL A 112 -9.69 -16.00 24.83
N VAL A 113 -9.40 -14.81 24.33
CA VAL A 113 -8.14 -14.12 24.57
C VAL A 113 -7.95 -13.72 26.04
N ARG A 114 -9.03 -13.36 26.75
CA ARG A 114 -9.00 -13.06 28.18
C ARG A 114 -8.86 -14.31 29.05
N GLU A 115 -9.57 -15.39 28.69
CA GLU A 115 -9.62 -16.63 29.47
C GLU A 115 -8.43 -17.56 29.21
N GLN A 116 -7.77 -17.41 28.06
CA GLN A 116 -6.63 -18.22 27.63
C GLN A 116 -5.44 -17.31 27.26
N PRO A 117 -4.78 -16.67 28.25
CA PRO A 117 -3.71 -15.69 28.01
C PRO A 117 -2.53 -16.27 27.22
N ASP A 118 -2.25 -17.57 27.37
CA ASP A 118 -1.18 -18.26 26.64
C ASP A 118 -1.43 -18.31 25.12
N ARG A 119 -2.70 -18.22 24.68
CA ARG A 119 -3.06 -18.18 23.24
C ARG A 119 -3.21 -16.75 22.72
N ALA A 120 -3.32 -15.76 23.60
CA ALA A 120 -3.65 -14.39 23.27
C ALA A 120 -2.69 -13.78 22.23
N GLU A 121 -1.38 -14.00 22.39
CA GLU A 121 -0.37 -13.50 21.46
C GLU A 121 -0.56 -14.10 20.06
N SER A 122 -0.69 -15.43 19.98
CA SER A 122 -0.89 -16.13 18.70
C SER A 122 -2.21 -15.74 18.01
N LEU A 123 -3.30 -15.56 18.78
CA LEU A 123 -4.59 -15.14 18.23
C LEU A 123 -4.57 -13.69 17.76
N ARG A 124 -3.75 -12.82 18.35
CA ARG A 124 -3.61 -11.42 17.94
C ARG A 124 -2.55 -11.19 16.88
N SER A 125 -1.66 -12.16 16.63
CA SER A 125 -0.55 -12.03 15.69
C SER A 125 -0.99 -11.59 14.29
N LEU A 126 -0.18 -10.72 13.67
CA LEU A 126 -0.37 -10.23 12.30
C LEU A 126 -0.35 -11.36 11.25
N VAL A 127 0.34 -12.45 11.56
CA VAL A 127 0.73 -13.50 10.62
C VAL A 127 0.16 -14.87 11.01
N THR A 128 -1.07 -14.86 11.49
CA THR A 128 -1.84 -16.08 11.79
C THR A 128 -3.25 -15.98 11.23
N MET A 129 -3.74 -17.05 10.63
CA MET A 129 -5.17 -17.25 10.42
C MET A 129 -5.81 -17.72 11.73
N VAL A 130 -7.06 -17.38 11.98
CA VAL A 130 -7.84 -17.94 13.09
C VAL A 130 -8.90 -18.87 12.50
N ASP A 131 -8.98 -20.08 13.02
CA ASP A 131 -9.95 -21.09 12.61
C ASP A 131 -10.53 -21.79 13.85
N ARG A 132 -11.53 -22.66 13.66
CA ARG A 132 -12.02 -23.55 14.71
C ARG A 132 -11.24 -24.86 14.68
N ASP A 133 -10.77 -25.31 15.84
CA ASP A 133 -10.16 -26.63 15.99
C ASP A 133 -11.20 -27.76 16.02
N GLU A 134 -10.74 -29.01 16.18
CA GLU A 134 -11.62 -30.19 16.24
C GLU A 134 -12.65 -30.15 17.37
N LYS A 135 -12.43 -29.31 18.40
CA LYS A 135 -13.35 -29.10 19.52
C LYS A 135 -14.26 -27.88 19.33
N GLY A 136 -14.10 -27.15 18.22
CA GLY A 136 -14.84 -25.94 17.91
C GLY A 136 -14.26 -24.67 18.54
N GLU A 137 -13.10 -24.75 19.20
CA GLU A 137 -12.44 -23.59 19.84
C GLU A 137 -11.60 -22.79 18.84
N LEU A 138 -11.45 -21.48 19.07
CA LEU A 138 -10.63 -20.61 18.22
C LEU A 138 -9.15 -20.93 18.34
N ALA A 139 -8.51 -21.34 17.25
CA ALA A 139 -7.09 -21.66 17.16
C ALA A 139 -6.39 -20.78 16.13
N ALA A 140 -5.20 -20.28 16.50
CA ALA A 140 -4.33 -19.56 15.58
C ALA A 140 -3.48 -20.55 14.76
N ARG A 141 -3.43 -20.36 13.45
CA ARG A 141 -2.60 -21.11 12.51
C ARG A 141 -1.60 -20.15 11.85
N PRO A 142 -0.29 -20.30 12.09
CA PRO A 142 0.73 -19.44 11.49
C PRO A 142 0.65 -19.44 9.96
N TYR A 143 0.92 -18.30 9.32
CA TYR A 143 0.85 -18.14 7.86
C TYR A 143 1.79 -19.11 7.13
N SER A 144 3.01 -19.30 7.64
CA SER A 144 3.99 -20.28 7.12
C SER A 144 3.42 -21.70 7.03
N GLN A 145 2.54 -22.07 7.96
CA GLN A 145 1.89 -23.39 7.96
C GLN A 145 0.61 -23.40 7.13
N PHE A 146 -0.25 -22.40 7.29
CA PHE A 146 -1.55 -22.34 6.63
C PHE A 146 -1.41 -22.15 5.11
N PHE A 147 -0.43 -21.35 4.67
CA PHE A 147 -0.14 -21.07 3.26
C PHE A 147 1.14 -21.74 2.75
N GLY A 148 1.65 -22.75 3.48
CA GLY A 148 2.97 -23.36 3.23
C GLY A 148 3.20 -23.79 1.79
N PHE A 149 2.20 -24.37 1.11
CA PHE A 149 2.31 -24.75 -0.30
C PHE A 149 2.78 -23.60 -1.22
N TRP A 150 2.21 -22.40 -1.06
CA TRP A 150 2.58 -21.25 -1.88
C TRP A 150 3.83 -20.56 -1.34
N LEU A 151 3.98 -20.45 -0.01
CA LEU A 151 5.11 -19.78 0.62
C LEU A 151 6.43 -20.51 0.41
N GLU A 152 6.45 -21.84 0.43
CA GLU A 152 7.63 -22.64 0.07
C GLU A 152 8.05 -22.39 -1.39
N ARG A 153 7.08 -22.34 -2.31
CA ARG A 153 7.32 -22.06 -3.72
C ARG A 153 7.79 -20.63 -3.97
N ALA A 154 7.30 -19.66 -3.21
CA ALA A 154 7.76 -18.29 -3.25
C ALA A 154 9.18 -18.19 -2.70
N ALA A 155 9.45 -18.76 -1.53
CA ALA A 155 10.76 -18.78 -0.88
C ALA A 155 11.83 -19.43 -1.77
N ALA A 156 11.53 -20.56 -2.42
CA ALA A 156 12.45 -21.20 -3.37
C ALA A 156 12.83 -20.27 -4.53
N LYS A 157 11.87 -19.53 -5.09
CA LYS A 157 12.13 -18.57 -6.17
C LYS A 157 12.92 -17.34 -5.70
N LEU A 158 12.64 -16.85 -4.49
CA LEU A 158 13.43 -15.76 -3.89
C LEU A 158 14.89 -16.19 -3.68
N ARG A 159 15.15 -17.43 -3.25
CA ARG A 159 16.53 -17.97 -3.15
C ARG A 159 17.21 -18.03 -4.51
N LEU A 160 16.52 -18.55 -5.54
CA LEU A 160 17.06 -18.56 -6.90
C LEU A 160 17.33 -17.14 -7.43
N ALA A 161 16.48 -16.17 -7.09
CA ALA A 161 16.70 -14.76 -7.43
C ALA A 161 17.93 -14.19 -6.71
N ALA A 162 18.10 -14.53 -5.44
CA ALA A 162 19.26 -14.14 -4.63
C ALA A 162 20.58 -14.71 -5.17
N ASP A 163 20.54 -15.91 -5.74
CA ASP A 163 21.70 -16.54 -6.39
C ASP A 163 21.96 -15.99 -7.80
N ALA A 164 20.95 -15.40 -8.43
CA ALA A 164 21.06 -14.82 -9.77
C ALA A 164 21.57 -13.37 -9.77
N THR A 165 21.20 -12.56 -8.78
CA THR A 165 21.63 -11.16 -8.66
C THR A 165 23.11 -11.07 -8.27
N GLN A 166 23.79 -10.05 -8.79
CA GLN A 166 25.15 -9.69 -8.34
C GLN A 166 25.12 -8.62 -7.23
N ASN A 167 23.95 -8.07 -6.90
CA ASN A 167 23.79 -7.08 -5.85
C ASN A 167 23.68 -7.75 -4.48
N ALA A 168 24.67 -7.50 -3.61
CA ALA A 168 24.74 -8.12 -2.29
C ALA A 168 23.55 -7.76 -1.38
N SER A 169 23.10 -6.50 -1.38
CA SER A 169 21.96 -6.07 -0.56
C SER A 169 20.67 -6.77 -0.96
N LEU A 170 20.41 -6.88 -2.27
CA LEU A 170 19.27 -7.60 -2.81
C LEU A 170 19.35 -9.09 -2.49
N ALA A 171 20.51 -9.72 -2.68
CA ALA A 171 20.69 -11.13 -2.35
C ALA A 171 20.44 -11.43 -0.87
N HIS A 172 20.92 -10.57 0.04
CA HIS A 172 20.69 -10.71 1.48
C HIS A 172 19.22 -10.58 1.84
N PHE A 173 18.57 -9.52 1.35
CA PHE A 173 17.13 -9.32 1.55
C PHE A 173 16.31 -10.51 1.06
N LEU A 174 16.55 -10.98 -0.17
CA LEU A 174 15.78 -12.07 -0.77
C LEU A 174 15.93 -13.39 0.01
N ARG A 175 17.14 -13.71 0.50
CA ARG A 175 17.36 -14.89 1.35
C ARG A 175 16.68 -14.76 2.71
N ALA A 176 16.76 -13.58 3.33
CA ALA A 176 16.09 -13.32 4.61
C ALA A 176 14.57 -13.36 4.48
N ARG A 177 14.01 -12.78 3.41
CA ARG A 177 12.57 -12.82 3.13
C ARG A 177 12.08 -14.24 2.82
N ALA A 178 12.87 -15.03 2.09
CA ALA A 178 12.57 -16.45 1.90
C ALA A 178 12.52 -17.22 3.24
N LYS A 179 13.42 -16.89 4.19
CA LYS A 179 13.40 -17.47 5.53
C LYS A 179 12.21 -16.99 6.37
N ALA A 180 11.83 -15.73 6.25
CA ALA A 180 10.65 -15.17 6.93
C ALA A 180 9.36 -15.90 6.53
N PHE A 181 9.20 -16.25 5.25
CA PHE A 181 8.06 -17.05 4.79
C PHE A 181 7.95 -18.44 5.42
N GLU A 182 9.05 -18.99 5.93
CA GLU A 182 9.09 -20.30 6.59
C GLU A 182 8.94 -20.21 8.11
N THR A 183 9.16 -19.04 8.70
CA THR A 183 9.28 -18.86 10.15
C THR A 183 8.26 -17.91 10.75
N ASP A 184 7.55 -17.16 9.90
CA ASP A 184 6.67 -16.06 10.26
C ASP A 184 7.35 -14.90 11.03
N ASP A 185 8.69 -14.89 11.09
CA ASP A 185 9.46 -13.77 11.61
C ASP A 185 10.02 -12.91 10.47
N TYR A 186 9.40 -11.75 10.28
CA TYR A 186 9.72 -10.81 9.20
C TYR A 186 10.72 -9.73 9.60
N TYR A 187 11.02 -9.60 10.90
CA TYR A 187 11.74 -8.45 11.46
C TYR A 187 13.12 -8.24 10.83
N GLU A 188 13.95 -9.28 10.73
CA GLU A 188 15.28 -9.17 10.11
C GLU A 188 15.19 -8.88 8.60
N SER A 189 14.23 -9.51 7.92
CA SER A 189 14.04 -9.29 6.48
C SER A 189 13.57 -7.87 6.17
N ASP A 190 12.74 -7.26 7.02
CA ASP A 190 12.28 -5.87 6.87
C ASP A 190 13.40 -4.87 7.17
N LYS A 191 14.30 -5.16 8.12
CA LYS A 191 15.52 -4.37 8.32
C LYS A 191 16.42 -4.39 7.08
N LEU A 192 16.63 -5.57 6.50
CA LEU A 192 17.40 -5.69 5.25
C LEU A 192 16.69 -5.04 4.07
N TRP A 193 15.36 -5.04 4.04
CA TRP A 193 14.58 -4.32 3.04
C TRP A 193 14.83 -2.81 3.13
N MET A 194 14.86 -2.24 4.34
CA MET A 194 15.19 -0.83 4.55
C MET A 194 16.58 -0.46 4.02
N ASP A 195 17.53 -1.39 4.13
CA ASP A 195 18.92 -1.23 3.69
C ASP A 195 19.16 -1.56 2.19
N LEU A 196 18.11 -1.85 1.42
CA LEU A 196 18.24 -2.15 -0.02
C LEU A 196 18.91 -0.99 -0.78
N ASP A 197 20.01 -1.34 -1.46
CA ASP A 197 20.75 -0.48 -2.37
C ASP A 197 20.91 -1.21 -3.72
N SER A 198 19.80 -1.31 -4.45
CA SER A 198 19.67 -2.05 -5.70
C SER A 198 18.76 -1.32 -6.66
N ARG A 199 19.01 -1.49 -7.96
CA ARG A 199 18.08 -1.03 -9.00
C ARG A 199 16.78 -1.83 -9.06
N VAL A 200 16.82 -3.11 -8.70
CA VAL A 200 15.61 -3.91 -8.50
C VAL A 200 15.17 -3.68 -7.06
N GLU A 201 14.04 -3.02 -6.88
CA GLU A 201 13.42 -2.74 -5.59
C GLU A 201 12.14 -3.57 -5.49
N VAL A 202 12.04 -4.39 -4.45
CA VAL A 202 10.93 -5.32 -4.27
C VAL A 202 10.40 -5.22 -2.85
N THR A 203 9.09 -5.07 -2.73
CA THR A 203 8.32 -5.25 -1.50
C THR A 203 7.50 -6.52 -1.69
N ILE A 204 7.65 -7.54 -0.82
CA ILE A 204 6.93 -8.81 -0.98
C ILE A 204 6.68 -9.49 0.37
N GLY A 205 5.43 -9.55 0.85
CA GLY A 205 5.12 -10.14 2.15
C GLY A 205 3.78 -9.71 2.72
N PRO A 206 3.48 -10.06 3.97
CA PRO A 206 2.28 -9.62 4.68
C PRO A 206 2.52 -8.25 5.34
N TYR A 207 1.72 -7.24 4.98
CA TYR A 207 1.94 -5.86 5.45
C TYR A 207 0.69 -5.17 5.99
N GLU A 208 -0.29 -4.94 5.13
CA GLU A 208 -1.42 -4.07 5.45
C GLU A 208 -2.57 -4.83 6.12
N THR A 209 -3.24 -4.22 7.10
CA THR A 209 -4.35 -4.85 7.84
C THR A 209 -5.74 -4.39 7.42
N TYR A 210 -5.85 -3.57 6.36
CA TYR A 210 -7.12 -2.96 5.93
C TYR A 210 -8.20 -3.96 5.50
N GLU A 211 -7.81 -5.18 5.12
CA GLU A 211 -8.75 -6.22 4.73
C GLU A 211 -9.47 -6.82 5.96
N ASP A 212 -8.83 -6.79 7.13
CA ASP A 212 -9.45 -7.14 8.41
C ASP A 212 -10.25 -5.95 8.95
N GLN A 213 -11.50 -5.85 8.55
CA GLN A 213 -12.44 -4.82 9.04
C GLN A 213 -13.12 -5.22 10.36
N LEU A 214 -12.83 -6.40 10.91
CA LEU A 214 -13.41 -6.87 12.17
C LEU A 214 -12.58 -6.42 13.36
N LEU A 215 -11.28 -6.72 13.33
CA LEU A 215 -10.35 -6.43 14.43
C LEU A 215 -9.14 -5.60 13.98
N GLY A 216 -8.84 -5.51 12.68
CA GLY A 216 -7.69 -4.77 12.15
C GLY A 216 -6.33 -5.37 12.53
N LEU A 217 -6.29 -6.68 12.85
CA LEU A 217 -5.11 -7.36 13.37
C LEU A 217 -4.34 -8.13 12.30
N LYS A 218 -4.98 -8.57 11.21
CA LYS A 218 -4.34 -9.54 10.29
C LYS A 218 -3.78 -8.87 9.05
N ALA A 219 -2.52 -9.17 8.74
CA ALA A 219 -1.83 -8.60 7.59
C ALA A 219 -2.15 -9.39 6.31
N SER A 220 -2.44 -8.67 5.23
CA SER A 220 -2.64 -9.20 3.88
C SER A 220 -1.32 -9.35 3.14
N PHE A 221 -1.16 -10.44 2.38
CA PHE A 221 -0.02 -10.62 1.48
C PHE A 221 -0.13 -9.74 0.26
N GLU A 222 0.98 -9.09 -0.10
CA GLU A 222 1.11 -8.28 -1.29
C GLU A 222 2.52 -8.30 -1.88
N SER A 223 2.64 -7.85 -3.13
CA SER A 223 3.93 -7.59 -3.76
C SER A 223 3.90 -6.37 -4.65
N PHE A 224 4.97 -5.58 -4.56
CA PHE A 224 5.36 -4.57 -5.54
C PHE A 224 6.76 -4.93 -6.06
N VAL A 225 6.85 -5.33 -7.32
CA VAL A 225 8.11 -5.56 -8.01
C VAL A 225 8.38 -4.35 -8.89
N THR A 226 9.47 -3.64 -8.59
CA THR A 226 9.74 -2.32 -9.17
C THR A 226 11.19 -2.18 -9.62
N VAL A 227 11.45 -1.19 -10.48
CA VAL A 227 12.79 -0.76 -10.84
C VAL A 227 12.98 0.65 -10.32
N SER A 228 13.97 0.86 -9.45
CA SER A 228 14.26 2.17 -8.91
C SER A 228 14.93 3.08 -9.94
N ASP A 229 14.66 4.38 -9.82
CA ASP A 229 15.42 5.45 -10.45
C ASP A 229 16.27 6.15 -9.38
N PRO A 230 17.58 5.87 -9.31
CA PRO A 230 18.47 6.47 -8.31
C PRO A 230 18.63 7.98 -8.48
N GLU A 231 18.63 8.49 -9.72
CA GLU A 231 18.79 9.92 -9.98
C GLU A 231 17.54 10.68 -9.56
N ALA A 232 16.34 10.17 -9.89
CA ALA A 232 15.09 10.73 -9.40
C ALA A 232 15.03 10.66 -7.86
N SER A 233 15.39 9.52 -7.25
CA SER A 233 15.41 9.38 -5.79
C SER A 233 16.38 10.35 -5.11
N LYS A 234 17.58 10.54 -5.68
CA LYS A 234 18.59 11.50 -5.21
C LYS A 234 18.09 12.95 -5.34
N ALA A 235 17.44 13.28 -6.45
CA ALA A 235 16.85 14.60 -6.66
C ALA A 235 15.81 14.95 -5.59
N LEU A 236 15.10 13.96 -5.03
CA LEU A 236 14.12 14.18 -3.96
C LEU A 236 14.75 14.28 -2.56
N THR A 237 16.01 13.85 -2.40
CA THR A 237 16.71 13.92 -1.11
C THR A 237 16.88 15.36 -0.62
N LYS A 238 16.93 16.35 -1.52
CA LYS A 238 16.97 17.76 -1.15
C LYS A 238 15.76 18.20 -0.31
N TYR A 239 14.56 17.69 -0.62
CA TYR A 239 13.34 18.06 0.11
C TYR A 239 13.34 17.49 1.52
N LYS A 240 13.99 16.34 1.74
CA LYS A 240 14.19 15.78 3.08
C LYS A 240 15.04 16.71 3.96
N ALA A 241 16.09 17.30 3.40
CA ALA A 241 16.92 18.28 4.11
C ALA A 241 16.15 19.57 4.45
N LEU A 242 15.08 19.88 3.70
CA LEU A 242 14.23 21.05 3.89
C LEU A 242 13.05 20.81 4.85
N LEU A 243 12.81 19.58 5.32
CA LEU A 243 11.71 19.27 6.26
C LEU A 243 11.72 20.15 7.53
N PRO A 244 12.87 20.42 8.18
CA PRO A 244 12.89 21.31 9.35
C PRO A 244 12.44 22.74 9.02
N GLU A 245 12.68 23.20 7.80
CA GLU A 245 12.24 24.53 7.36
C GLU A 245 10.75 24.53 6.98
N MET A 246 10.26 23.46 6.36
CA MET A 246 8.83 23.24 6.12
C MET A 246 8.05 23.22 7.43
N GLU A 247 8.54 22.51 8.46
CA GLU A 247 7.92 22.48 9.79
C GLU A 247 7.87 23.89 10.42
N LYS A 248 8.99 24.61 10.39
CA LYS A 248 9.06 25.98 10.93
C LYS A 248 8.09 26.94 10.23
N ASN A 249 7.84 26.71 8.95
CA ASN A 249 6.93 27.52 8.15
C ASN A 249 5.44 27.15 8.36
N LEU A 250 5.11 26.06 9.07
CA LEU A 250 3.72 25.68 9.26
C LEU A 250 2.91 26.81 9.93
N PRO A 251 1.67 27.08 9.47
CA PRO A 251 0.83 28.16 9.96
C PRO A 251 0.13 27.77 11.27
N VAL A 252 0.91 27.31 12.25
CA VAL A 252 0.48 26.89 13.58
C VAL A 252 1.38 27.53 14.65
N PRO A 253 0.93 27.63 15.91
CA PRO A 253 1.78 28.09 17.00
C PRO A 253 3.07 27.27 17.12
N ASP A 254 4.16 27.89 17.56
CA ASP A 254 5.49 27.26 17.62
C ASP A 254 5.51 26.04 18.55
N GLU A 255 4.71 26.05 19.61
CA GLU A 255 4.55 24.93 20.54
C GLU A 255 3.90 23.69 19.93
N MET A 256 3.27 23.80 18.75
CA MET A 256 2.67 22.67 18.03
C MET A 256 3.62 22.04 17.00
N LYS A 257 4.76 22.67 16.73
CA LYS A 257 5.75 22.21 15.75
C LYS A 257 6.62 21.10 16.35
N THR A 258 7.07 20.18 15.52
CA THR A 258 7.77 18.94 15.92
C THR A 258 9.09 18.75 15.19
N GLU A 259 9.98 17.92 15.72
CA GLU A 259 11.26 17.59 15.06
C GLU A 259 11.26 16.20 14.38
N ARG A 260 10.10 15.76 13.88
CA ARG A 260 9.93 14.41 13.28
C ARG A 260 10.38 14.36 11.82
N GLY A 261 10.47 13.14 11.28
CA GLY A 261 10.60 12.92 9.83
C GLY A 261 12.01 12.92 9.24
N ARG A 262 13.06 13.09 10.06
CA ARG A 262 14.44 13.23 9.55
C ARG A 262 15.03 11.97 8.91
N GLU A 263 14.47 10.78 9.12
CA GLU A 263 15.15 9.53 8.77
C GLU A 263 14.52 8.70 7.65
N SER A 264 13.28 8.96 7.22
CA SER A 264 12.64 8.15 6.16
C SER A 264 13.35 8.26 4.79
N PRO A 265 13.83 7.17 4.18
CA PRO A 265 14.27 7.19 2.79
C PRO A 265 13.07 7.35 1.84
N ILE A 266 13.29 8.04 0.72
CA ILE A 266 12.32 8.18 -0.38
C ILE A 266 12.90 7.46 -1.59
N ARG A 267 12.12 6.55 -2.16
CA ARG A 267 12.48 5.83 -3.39
C ARG A 267 11.47 6.17 -4.48
N VAL A 268 11.98 6.63 -5.63
CA VAL A 268 11.19 6.75 -6.85
C VAL A 268 11.43 5.51 -7.68
N VAL A 269 10.36 4.80 -8.02
CA VAL A 269 10.44 3.52 -8.71
C VAL A 269 9.35 3.42 -9.78
N ASP A 270 9.60 2.59 -10.79
CA ASP A 270 8.59 2.21 -11.77
C ASP A 270 8.07 0.79 -11.48
N LEU A 271 6.75 0.65 -11.42
CA LEU A 271 6.09 -0.63 -11.19
C LEU A 271 6.22 -1.54 -12.41
N VAL A 272 6.81 -2.72 -12.22
CA VAL A 272 6.89 -3.78 -13.23
C VAL A 272 5.75 -4.79 -13.03
N PHE A 273 5.48 -5.17 -11.79
CA PHE A 273 4.46 -6.15 -11.45
C PHE A 273 3.94 -5.94 -10.03
N SER A 274 2.66 -6.19 -9.80
CA SER A 274 2.05 -6.27 -8.46
C SER A 274 1.16 -7.51 -8.33
N SER A 275 1.01 -7.99 -7.10
CA SER A 275 0.13 -9.12 -6.72
C SER A 275 -0.43 -8.96 -5.31
N GLY A 276 -1.44 -9.76 -4.97
CA GLY A 276 -2.09 -9.73 -3.66
C GLY A 276 -2.84 -8.43 -3.40
N ASP A 277 -2.71 -7.90 -2.18
CA ASP A 277 -3.39 -6.67 -1.73
C ASP A 277 -3.08 -5.48 -2.65
N ALA A 278 -1.82 -5.35 -3.07
CA ALA A 278 -1.33 -4.36 -4.02
C ALA A 278 -2.02 -4.38 -5.40
N ARG A 279 -2.77 -5.45 -5.72
CA ARG A 279 -3.47 -5.62 -6.99
C ARG A 279 -4.96 -5.87 -6.80
N LYS A 280 -5.62 -5.02 -6.02
CA LYS A 280 -7.08 -4.96 -5.88
C LYS A 280 -7.63 -3.59 -6.28
N SER A 281 -8.77 -3.57 -6.98
CA SER A 281 -9.56 -2.38 -7.32
C SER A 281 -8.69 -1.15 -7.69
N VAL A 282 -8.66 -0.13 -6.83
CA VAL A 282 -7.85 1.09 -7.02
C VAL A 282 -6.39 0.80 -6.70
N GLN A 283 -5.53 0.95 -7.71
CA GLN A 283 -4.09 0.71 -7.57
C GLN A 283 -3.42 1.76 -6.67
N THR A 284 -2.58 1.31 -5.73
CA THR A 284 -1.71 2.13 -4.88
C THR A 284 -0.73 2.95 -5.71
N ILE A 285 -0.48 4.21 -5.38
CA ILE A 285 0.51 5.07 -6.10
C ILE A 285 1.77 5.36 -5.28
N ALA A 286 1.66 5.24 -3.97
CA ALA A 286 2.74 5.40 -3.03
C ALA A 286 2.43 4.55 -1.80
N PHE A 287 3.46 4.10 -1.09
CA PHE A 287 3.31 3.37 0.16
C PHE A 287 4.48 3.66 1.10
N ASN A 288 4.26 3.42 2.40
CA ASN A 288 5.21 3.71 3.46
C ASN A 288 5.32 2.49 4.39
N LEU A 289 6.42 1.76 4.28
CA LEU A 289 6.64 0.48 4.97
C LEU A 289 8.00 0.46 5.68
N PRO A 290 8.26 -0.50 6.59
CA PRO A 290 7.32 -1.49 7.14
C PRO A 290 6.36 -0.89 8.18
N ASN A 291 5.29 -1.62 8.49
CA ASN A 291 4.33 -1.29 9.56
C ASN A 291 4.83 -1.69 10.96
N ASP A 292 5.86 -2.54 11.07
CA ASP A 292 6.43 -2.98 12.35
C ASP A 292 7.19 -1.83 13.05
N GLU A 293 6.63 -1.33 14.15
CA GLU A 293 7.21 -0.24 14.94
C GLU A 293 8.60 -0.55 15.52
N ARG A 294 8.94 -1.84 15.71
CA ARG A 294 10.29 -2.24 16.13
C ARG A 294 11.31 -1.90 15.04
N VAL A 295 10.99 -2.21 13.78
CA VAL A 295 11.84 -1.86 12.63
C VAL A 295 11.86 -0.36 12.41
N ARG A 296 10.71 0.32 12.51
CA ARG A 296 10.63 1.77 12.34
C ARG A 296 11.47 2.53 13.37
N LYS A 297 11.51 2.06 14.62
CA LYS A 297 12.35 2.63 15.67
C LYS A 297 13.85 2.52 15.37
N GLU A 298 14.27 1.48 14.65
CA GLU A 298 15.68 1.22 14.36
C GLU A 298 16.16 1.75 13.00
N LYS A 299 15.29 1.74 12.00
CA LYS A 299 15.62 2.00 10.60
C LYS A 299 14.76 3.09 9.96
N GLY A 300 13.74 3.58 10.65
CA GLY A 300 12.70 4.42 10.07
C GLY A 300 11.76 3.64 9.15
N ALA A 301 11.05 4.38 8.29
CA ALA A 301 10.16 3.80 7.28
C ALA A 301 10.50 4.37 5.90
N LYS A 302 10.45 3.52 4.87
CA LYS A 302 10.76 3.87 3.48
C LYS A 302 9.47 4.24 2.76
N LYS A 303 9.46 5.43 2.17
CA LYS A 303 8.39 5.93 1.30
C LYS A 303 8.75 5.60 -0.14
N VAL A 304 7.88 4.88 -0.83
CA VAL A 304 8.08 4.46 -2.21
C VAL A 304 7.02 5.11 -3.10
N LEU A 305 7.47 5.80 -4.15
CA LEU A 305 6.63 6.51 -5.13
C LEU A 305 6.64 5.75 -6.46
N LEU A 306 5.48 5.26 -6.90
CA LEU A 306 5.30 4.49 -8.13
C LEU A 306 5.12 5.44 -9.32
N ARG A 307 6.22 5.98 -9.86
CA ARG A 307 6.24 7.04 -10.87
C ARG A 307 5.36 6.71 -12.07
N ASN A 308 5.64 5.61 -12.76
CA ASN A 308 4.88 5.22 -13.96
C ASN A 308 3.37 5.10 -13.70
N LEU A 309 2.95 4.69 -12.49
CA LEU A 309 1.54 4.56 -12.14
C LEU A 309 0.91 5.92 -11.76
N ILE A 310 1.65 6.81 -11.10
CA ILE A 310 1.26 8.21 -10.88
C ILE A 310 1.03 8.91 -12.23
N GLU A 311 1.99 8.79 -13.14
CA GLU A 311 1.91 9.33 -14.49
C GLU A 311 0.73 8.73 -15.27
N THR A 312 0.55 7.41 -15.22
CA THR A 312 -0.59 6.74 -15.87
C THR A 312 -1.92 7.25 -15.36
N LYS A 313 -2.09 7.38 -14.03
CA LYS A 313 -3.33 7.93 -13.46
C LYS A 313 -3.54 9.38 -13.84
N PHE A 314 -2.47 10.16 -13.97
CA PHE A 314 -2.59 11.51 -14.48
C PHE A 314 -3.12 11.52 -15.92
N GLN A 315 -2.53 10.73 -16.82
CA GLN A 315 -2.92 10.71 -18.24
C GLN A 315 -4.32 10.13 -18.46
N GLU A 316 -4.66 9.03 -17.77
CA GLU A 316 -5.90 8.29 -18.02
C GLU A 316 -7.09 8.80 -17.20
N ILE A 317 -6.83 9.47 -16.08
CA ILE A 317 -7.88 9.89 -15.14
C ILE A 317 -7.89 11.40 -14.95
N LEU A 318 -6.80 11.98 -14.45
CA LEU A 318 -6.79 13.39 -14.02
C LEU A 318 -6.91 14.35 -15.20
N ARG A 319 -6.12 14.15 -16.27
CA ARG A 319 -6.13 15.01 -17.45
C ARG A 319 -7.49 15.00 -18.17
N PRO A 320 -8.10 13.84 -18.49
CA PRO A 320 -9.44 13.78 -19.09
C PRO A 320 -10.53 14.37 -18.18
N LEU A 321 -10.40 14.19 -16.86
CA LEU A 321 -11.30 14.83 -15.89
C LEU A 321 -11.14 16.35 -15.92
N GLY A 322 -9.90 16.85 -15.90
CA GLY A 322 -9.55 18.25 -15.97
C GLY A 322 -10.15 18.95 -17.19
N TYR A 323 -10.10 18.31 -18.37
CA TYR A 323 -10.75 18.84 -19.58
C TYR A 323 -12.28 19.00 -19.49
N ARG A 324 -12.94 18.29 -18.57
CA ARG A 324 -14.39 18.40 -18.35
C ARG A 324 -14.76 19.46 -17.32
N ILE A 325 -13.90 19.72 -16.35
CA ILE A 325 -14.23 20.56 -15.18
C ILE A 325 -13.54 21.92 -15.19
N LEU A 326 -12.41 22.06 -15.90
CA LEU A 326 -11.66 23.31 -16.00
C LEU A 326 -12.11 24.13 -17.21
N ALA A 327 -12.16 25.45 -17.05
CA ALA A 327 -12.31 26.35 -18.19
C ALA A 327 -11.11 26.20 -19.14
N GLN A 328 -11.35 26.37 -20.44
CA GLN A 328 -10.38 26.11 -21.52
C GLN A 328 -8.99 26.75 -21.29
N PRO A 329 -8.86 28.00 -20.81
CA PRO A 329 -7.54 28.61 -20.57
C PRO A 329 -6.69 27.86 -19.53
N HIS A 330 -7.32 27.25 -18.52
CA HIS A 330 -6.61 26.53 -17.45
C HIS A 330 -6.23 25.10 -17.84
N GLN A 331 -6.86 24.52 -18.87
CA GLN A 331 -6.61 23.14 -19.28
C GLN A 331 -5.16 22.91 -19.74
N ALA A 332 -4.49 23.94 -20.28
CA ALA A 332 -3.09 23.89 -20.67
C ALA A 332 -2.11 23.80 -19.47
N HIS A 333 -2.58 24.13 -18.26
CA HIS A 333 -1.79 24.03 -17.04
C HIS A 333 -1.84 22.65 -16.38
N LEU A 334 -2.66 21.71 -16.89
CA LEU A 334 -2.62 20.33 -16.39
C LEU A 334 -1.27 19.69 -16.68
N ASP A 335 -0.53 19.35 -15.62
CA ASP A 335 0.86 18.90 -15.72
C ASP A 335 1.13 17.65 -14.86
N ALA A 336 1.84 16.68 -15.45
CA ALA A 336 2.13 15.40 -14.80
C ALA A 336 3.16 15.56 -13.68
N LYS A 337 4.14 16.47 -13.85
CA LYS A 337 5.15 16.77 -12.83
C LYS A 337 4.52 17.47 -11.64
N ALA A 338 3.56 18.37 -11.85
CA ALA A 338 2.73 18.96 -10.80
C ALA A 338 1.98 17.89 -9.99
N PHE A 339 1.32 16.95 -10.65
CA PHE A 339 0.65 15.85 -9.96
C PHE A 339 1.62 14.95 -9.18
N PHE A 340 2.75 14.57 -9.77
CA PHE A 340 3.80 13.82 -9.06
C PHE A 340 4.34 14.59 -7.85
N THR A 341 4.57 15.89 -8.00
CA THR A 341 5.07 16.75 -6.92
C THR A 341 4.05 16.85 -5.78
N GLN A 342 2.74 16.93 -6.08
CA GLN A 342 1.70 16.85 -5.04
C GLN A 342 1.79 15.54 -4.26
N VAL A 343 1.90 14.39 -4.96
CA VAL A 343 2.00 13.08 -4.28
C VAL A 343 3.25 13.02 -3.40
N LEU A 344 4.41 13.49 -3.90
CA LEU A 344 5.62 13.57 -3.08
C LEU A 344 5.42 14.44 -1.82
N PHE A 345 4.87 15.64 -1.97
CA PHE A 345 4.73 16.57 -0.85
C PHE A 345 3.64 16.14 0.13
N HIS A 346 2.61 15.42 -0.33
CA HIS A 346 1.67 14.71 0.52
C HIS A 346 2.42 13.71 1.42
N GLU A 347 3.23 12.83 0.83
CA GLU A 347 4.01 11.83 1.57
C GLU A 347 5.00 12.46 2.57
N LEU A 348 5.65 13.56 2.19
CA LEU A 348 6.51 14.33 3.10
C LEU A 348 5.72 14.91 4.28
N SER A 349 4.50 15.39 4.02
CA SER A 349 3.65 16.07 5.01
C SER A 349 3.10 15.14 6.10
N HIS A 350 3.01 13.83 5.84
CA HIS A 350 2.77 12.85 6.92
C HIS A 350 3.84 12.89 8.01
N SER A 351 5.06 13.35 7.69
CA SER A 351 6.17 13.41 8.63
C SER A 351 6.27 14.76 9.36
N LEU A 352 5.33 15.67 9.10
CA LEU A 352 5.29 17.05 9.61
C LEU A 352 4.04 17.27 10.47
N GLY A 353 4.09 18.35 11.26
CA GLY A 353 3.01 18.79 12.14
C GLY A 353 2.89 17.98 13.44
N PRO A 354 1.80 18.18 14.20
CA PRO A 354 1.65 17.64 15.56
C PRO A 354 1.65 16.11 15.63
N ALA A 355 2.38 15.59 16.61
CA ALA A 355 2.53 14.15 16.89
C ALA A 355 1.66 13.69 18.04
N PHE A 356 1.75 14.50 19.08
CA PHE A 356 1.17 14.32 20.37
C PHE A 356 0.31 15.55 20.63
N THR A 357 -0.74 15.33 21.40
CA THR A 357 -1.57 16.36 21.98
C THR A 357 -1.69 16.08 23.47
N ARG A 358 -2.18 17.05 24.23
CA ARG A 358 -2.40 16.88 25.66
C ARG A 358 -3.86 16.47 25.90
N LYS A 359 -4.06 15.33 26.57
CA LYS A 359 -5.35 14.88 27.07
C LYS A 359 -5.20 14.55 28.56
N ASP A 360 -6.02 15.17 29.41
CA ASP A 360 -6.00 14.94 30.86
C ASP A 360 -4.60 15.10 31.52
N ALA A 361 -3.84 16.09 31.06
CA ALA A 361 -2.45 16.37 31.46
C ALA A 361 -1.39 15.32 31.06
N GLU A 362 -1.76 14.33 30.25
CA GLU A 362 -0.84 13.38 29.64
C GLU A 362 -0.64 13.68 28.16
N ASP A 363 0.56 13.38 27.66
CA ASP A 363 0.86 13.41 26.23
C ASP A 363 0.29 12.15 25.59
N VAL A 364 -0.59 12.32 24.61
CA VAL A 364 -1.23 11.24 23.86
C VAL A 364 -1.03 11.43 22.37
N GLU A 365 -0.81 10.35 21.62
CA GLU A 365 -0.72 10.41 20.16
C GLU A 365 -2.00 11.03 19.56
N VAL A 366 -1.85 11.89 18.55
CA VAL A 366 -2.99 12.49 17.83
C VAL A 366 -3.94 11.41 17.29
N ARG A 367 -3.41 10.28 16.82
CA ARG A 367 -4.22 9.14 16.36
C ARG A 367 -5.11 8.56 17.45
N LEU A 368 -4.56 8.38 18.66
CA LEU A 368 -5.32 7.87 19.80
C LEU A 368 -6.36 8.88 20.28
N ALA A 369 -6.02 10.17 20.25
CA ALA A 369 -6.96 11.23 20.62
C ALA A 369 -8.14 11.37 19.65
N LEU A 370 -7.88 11.23 18.34
CA LEU A 370 -8.91 11.37 17.29
C LEU A 370 -9.69 10.07 17.01
N GLY A 371 -9.17 8.91 17.39
CA GLY A 371 -9.83 7.63 17.16
C GLY A 371 -10.20 7.43 15.68
N ALA A 372 -11.46 7.08 15.41
CA ALA A 372 -11.96 6.83 14.05
C ALA A 372 -11.87 8.07 13.11
N ALA A 373 -11.79 9.28 13.65
CA ALA A 373 -11.64 10.49 12.84
C ALA A 373 -10.19 10.75 12.38
N TYR A 374 -9.21 10.00 12.91
CA TYR A 374 -7.80 10.25 12.63
C TYR A 374 -7.47 10.16 11.14
N SER A 375 -7.75 9.03 10.50
CA SER A 375 -7.32 8.77 9.12
C SER A 375 -7.80 9.85 8.13
N PRO A 376 -9.10 10.19 8.04
CA PRO A 376 -9.54 11.23 7.11
C PRO A 376 -8.96 12.63 7.43
N ILE A 377 -8.67 12.92 8.70
CA ILE A 377 -8.02 14.19 9.09
C ILE A 377 -6.54 14.20 8.71
N GLU A 378 -5.82 13.10 8.93
CA GLU A 378 -4.40 12.97 8.60
C GLU A 378 -4.16 13.03 7.08
N GLU A 379 -5.03 12.40 6.28
CA GLU A 379 -5.02 12.50 4.82
C GLU A 379 -5.30 13.93 4.33
N CYS A 380 -6.32 14.58 4.91
CA CYS A 380 -6.64 15.98 4.61
C CYS A 380 -5.46 16.91 4.96
N LYS A 381 -4.82 16.67 6.12
CA LYS A 381 -3.61 17.37 6.53
C LYS A 381 -2.51 17.16 5.50
N ALA A 382 -2.19 15.92 5.14
CA ALA A 382 -1.12 15.61 4.20
C ALA A 382 -1.35 16.25 2.83
N ASP A 383 -2.57 16.22 2.30
CA ASP A 383 -2.91 16.86 1.02
C ASP A 383 -2.77 18.39 1.05
N VAL A 384 -3.38 19.05 2.04
CA VAL A 384 -3.39 20.52 2.15
C VAL A 384 -2.00 21.05 2.52
N MET A 385 -1.33 20.40 3.48
CA MET A 385 0.02 20.76 3.90
C MET A 385 1.03 20.47 2.79
N GLY A 386 0.83 19.41 2.01
CA GLY A 386 1.63 19.13 0.82
C GLY A 386 1.56 20.28 -0.17
N ALA A 387 0.35 20.75 -0.48
CA ALA A 387 0.16 21.90 -1.36
C ALA A 387 0.73 23.19 -0.78
N TYR A 388 0.56 23.43 0.52
CA TYR A 388 1.16 24.57 1.22
C TYR A 388 2.70 24.57 1.09
N ASN A 389 3.33 23.42 1.31
CA ASN A 389 4.78 23.28 1.23
C ASN A 389 5.31 23.37 -0.21
N VAL A 390 4.56 22.95 -1.23
CA VAL A 390 4.94 23.20 -2.63
C VAL A 390 4.97 24.71 -2.92
N LEU A 391 3.96 25.46 -2.47
CA LEU A 391 3.95 26.92 -2.65
C LEU A 391 5.11 27.58 -1.90
N PHE A 392 5.41 27.14 -0.68
CA PHE A 392 6.56 27.59 0.08
C PHE A 392 7.89 27.31 -0.64
N MET A 393 8.04 26.15 -1.29
CA MET A 393 9.24 25.85 -2.10
C MET A 393 9.35 26.76 -3.33
N ILE A 394 8.23 27.17 -3.93
CA ILE A 394 8.23 28.16 -5.01
C ILE A 394 8.68 29.53 -4.49
N GLU A 395 8.14 29.98 -3.36
CA GLU A 395 8.50 31.27 -2.74
C GLU A 395 9.98 31.37 -2.39
N ARG A 396 10.60 30.24 -2.05
CA ARG A 396 12.04 30.14 -1.76
C ARG A 396 12.94 29.99 -2.99
N GLY A 397 12.37 29.80 -4.18
CA GLY A 397 13.13 29.52 -5.40
C GLY A 397 13.66 28.08 -5.49
N GLU A 398 13.22 27.16 -4.63
CA GLU A 398 13.54 25.72 -4.74
C GLU A 398 12.77 25.02 -5.87
N LEU A 399 11.62 25.60 -6.22
CA LEU A 399 10.82 25.31 -7.41
C LEU A 399 10.65 26.61 -8.21
N ASP A 400 10.65 26.51 -9.54
CA ASP A 400 10.53 27.68 -10.42
C ASP A 400 9.16 28.36 -10.27
N ALA A 401 9.12 29.70 -10.34
CA ALA A 401 7.89 30.48 -10.21
C ALA A 401 6.81 30.12 -11.26
N SER A 402 7.22 29.72 -12.46
CA SER A 402 6.29 29.26 -13.51
C SER A 402 5.56 27.97 -13.14
N PHE A 403 6.02 27.25 -12.12
CA PHE A 403 5.39 26.00 -11.65
C PHE A 403 4.08 26.23 -10.88
N ARG A 404 3.81 27.46 -10.42
CA ARG A 404 2.65 27.79 -9.58
C ARG A 404 1.31 27.47 -10.25
N GLU A 405 1.07 27.97 -11.46
CA GLU A 405 -0.20 27.75 -12.17
C GLU A 405 -0.41 26.29 -12.58
N PRO A 406 0.60 25.58 -13.13
CA PRO A 406 0.51 24.14 -13.35
C PRO A 406 0.19 23.35 -12.10
N PHE A 407 0.83 23.71 -10.98
CA PHE A 407 0.61 23.06 -9.69
C PHE A 407 -0.82 23.26 -9.18
N LEU A 408 -1.27 24.50 -9.04
CA LEU A 408 -2.60 24.82 -8.50
C LEU A 408 -3.72 24.23 -9.37
N THR A 409 -3.58 24.30 -10.69
CA THR A 409 -4.55 23.72 -11.63
C THR A 409 -4.64 22.21 -11.47
N SER A 410 -3.50 21.52 -11.43
CA SER A 410 -3.43 20.06 -11.32
C SER A 410 -3.91 19.57 -9.94
N TYR A 411 -3.57 20.31 -8.87
CA TYR A 411 -4.06 20.06 -7.51
C TYR A 411 -5.59 20.17 -7.45
N PHE A 412 -6.16 21.26 -7.97
CA PHE A 412 -7.62 21.45 -8.01
C PHE A 412 -8.33 20.33 -8.78
N ALA A 413 -7.86 19.97 -9.97
CA ALA A 413 -8.41 18.84 -10.71
C ALA A 413 -8.26 17.50 -9.97
N GLY A 414 -7.15 17.34 -9.22
CA GLY A 414 -6.88 16.21 -8.35
C GLY A 414 -7.92 16.01 -7.24
N LEU A 415 -8.49 17.08 -6.68
CA LEU A 415 -9.55 16.99 -5.67
C LEU A 415 -10.78 16.23 -6.19
N PHE A 416 -11.23 16.54 -7.42
CA PHE A 416 -12.36 15.84 -8.06
C PHE A 416 -12.04 14.38 -8.40
N ARG A 417 -10.77 14.04 -8.64
CA ARG A 417 -10.34 12.65 -8.82
C ARG A 417 -10.48 11.89 -7.51
N SER A 418 -9.99 12.44 -6.39
CA SER A 418 -9.99 11.77 -5.08
C SER A 418 -11.40 11.57 -4.52
N VAL A 419 -12.29 12.57 -4.61
CA VAL A 419 -13.69 12.47 -4.12
C VAL A 419 -14.47 11.32 -4.78
N ARG A 420 -14.10 10.92 -6.00
CA ARG A 420 -14.75 9.82 -6.73
C ARG A 420 -14.43 8.43 -6.16
N PHE A 421 -13.47 8.30 -5.24
CA PHE A 421 -13.24 7.05 -4.49
C PHE A 421 -14.32 6.78 -3.44
N GLY A 422 -15.14 7.79 -3.13
CA GLY A 422 -16.22 7.72 -2.14
C GLY A 422 -15.92 8.60 -0.92
N VAL A 423 -16.96 9.24 -0.39
CA VAL A 423 -16.88 10.17 0.76
C VAL A 423 -16.87 9.47 2.12
N SER A 424 -16.96 8.14 2.12
CA SER A 424 -17.08 7.29 3.31
C SER A 424 -15.85 6.41 3.54
N ARG A 425 -14.71 6.76 2.94
CA ARG A 425 -13.41 6.13 3.20
C ARG A 425 -12.61 6.95 4.18
#